data_AF-A0A8J7UR26-F1
#
_entry.id   AF-A0A8J7UR26-F1
#
_cell.length_a   1.000
_cell.length_b   1.000
_cell.length_c   1.000
_cell.angle_alpha   90.00
_cell.angle_beta   90.00
_cell.angle_gamma   90.00
#
_symmetry.space_group_name_H-M   'P 1'
#
loop_
_entity.id
_entity.type
_entity.pdbx_description
1 polymer ?
#
loop_
_entity_poly.entity_id
_entity_poly.type
_entity_poly.pdbx_seq_one_letter_code
_entity_poly.pdbx_strand_id
1 'polypeptide(L)' 'MTEFLIIVLAAIVLAGAIATAWVRDPFSKLIALGVMIGGIVPFIVARGYLDVAIAVSLIAPIATIFVLLIAGRREFYDA' A
#
# COMPACT_ATOMS: atom_id res chain seq x y z
N MET A 1 15.23 7.16 19.58
CA MET A 1 15.13 6.17 18.46
C MET A 1 13.71 6.10 17.89
N THR A 2 12.66 6.19 18.72
CA THR A 2 11.25 6.10 18.29
C THR A 2 10.76 7.30 17.46
N GLU A 3 11.15 8.52 17.79
CA GLU A 3 10.66 9.74 17.09
C GLU A 3 11.16 9.84 15.65
N PHE A 4 12.46 9.55 15.43
CA PHE A 4 13.04 9.51 14.09
C PHE A 4 12.33 8.46 13.21
N LEU A 5 12.07 7.27 13.76
CA LEU A 5 11.36 6.20 13.04
C LEU A 5 9.93 6.62 12.68
N ILE A 6 9.23 7.30 13.59
CA ILE A 6 7.88 7.84 13.35
C ILE A 6 7.89 8.84 12.18
N ILE A 7 8.86 9.75 12.15
CA ILE A 7 8.97 10.74 11.07
C ILE A 7 9.22 10.06 9.72
N VAL A 8 10.13 9.09 9.68
CA VAL A 8 10.45 8.35 8.45
C VAL A 8 9.23 7.56 7.96
N LEU A 9 8.54 6.86 8.86
CA LEU A 9 7.32 6.12 8.51
C LEU A 9 6.21 7.04 8.02
N ALA A 10 6.03 8.21 8.66
CA ALA A 10 5.04 9.20 8.22
C ALA A 10 5.39 9.74 6.82
N ALA A 11 6.66 10.01 6.55
CA ALA A 11 7.12 10.42 5.23
C ALA A 11 6.86 9.33 4.17
N ILE A 12 7.08 8.05 4.50
CA ILE A 12 6.78 6.92 3.61
C ILE A 12 5.29 6.84 3.30
N VAL A 13 4.42 6.97 4.31
CA VAL A 13 2.96 6.95 4.11
C VAL A 13 2.52 8.09 3.21
N LEU A 14 3.01 9.31 3.46
CA LEU A 14 2.67 10.49 2.66
C LEU A 14 3.17 10.35 1.22
N ALA A 15 4.41 9.89 1.02
CA ALA A 15 4.97 9.65 -0.29
C ALA A 15 4.17 8.59 -1.07
N GLY A 16 3.83 7.48 -0.41
CA GLY A 16 2.99 6.43 -0.99
C GLY A 16 1.60 6.94 -1.37
N ALA A 17 0.96 7.74 -0.51
CA ALA A 17 -0.35 8.33 -0.77
C ALA A 17 -0.32 9.29 -1.97
N ILE A 18 0.66 10.21 -2.01
CA ILE A 18 0.86 11.16 -3.11
C ILE A 18 1.13 10.41 -4.42
N ALA A 19 2.03 9.42 -4.40
CA ALA A 19 2.36 8.62 -5.57
C ALA A 19 1.12 7.84 -6.08
N THR A 20 0.33 7.25 -5.19
CA THR A 20 -0.91 6.54 -5.55
C THR A 20 -1.93 7.46 -6.22
N ALA A 21 -2.03 8.71 -5.76
CA ALA A 21 -2.92 9.71 -6.34
C ALA A 21 -2.49 10.17 -7.74
N TRP A 22 -1.18 10.32 -7.98
CA TRP A 22 -0.66 10.84 -9.26
C TRP A 22 -0.39 9.80 -10.34
N VAL A 23 0.03 8.59 -9.97
CA VAL A 23 0.38 7.56 -10.95
C VAL A 23 -0.84 7.14 -11.77
N ARG A 24 -0.67 7.02 -13.10
CA ARG A 24 -1.74 6.61 -14.03
C ARG A 24 -1.68 5.14 -14.37
N ASP A 25 -0.47 4.61 -14.53
CA ASP A 25 -0.23 3.20 -14.80
C ASP A 25 -0.77 2.30 -13.65
N PRO A 26 -1.64 1.31 -13.94
CA PRO A 26 -2.24 0.46 -12.91
C PRO A 26 -1.22 -0.31 -12.07
N PHE A 27 -0.14 -0.81 -12.67
CA PHE A 27 0.86 -1.61 -11.98
C PHE A 27 1.69 -0.76 -11.02
N SER A 28 2.21 0.36 -11.52
CA SER A 28 2.95 1.34 -10.72
C SER A 28 2.09 1.94 -9.60
N LYS A 29 0.78 2.11 -9.84
CA LYS A 29 -0.17 2.55 -8.81
C LYS A 29 -0.31 1.54 -7.68
N LEU A 30 -0.36 0.24 -7.99
CA LEU A 30 -0.41 -0.81 -6.98
C LEU A 30 0.86 -0.84 -6.12
N ILE A 31 2.03 -0.60 -6.71
CA ILE A 31 3.28 -0.50 -5.95
C ILE A 31 3.21 0.69 -4.98
N ALA A 32 2.80 1.87 -5.47
CA ALA A 32 2.64 3.06 -4.63
C ALA A 32 1.64 2.83 -3.47
N LEU A 33 0.54 2.13 -3.77
CA LEU A 33 -0.46 1.74 -2.76
C LEU A 33 0.13 0.78 -1.72
N GLY A 34 0.95 -0.19 -2.16
CA GLY A 34 1.67 -1.10 -1.28
C GLY A 34 2.63 -0.38 -0.35
N VAL A 35 3.37 0.62 -0.84
CA VAL A 35 4.24 1.47 -0.02
C VAL A 35 3.44 2.25 1.04
N MET A 36 2.30 2.83 0.65
CA MET A 36 1.40 3.52 1.57
C MET A 36 0.89 2.59 2.69
N ILE A 37 0.41 1.40 2.32
CA ILE A 37 -0.11 0.42 3.28
C ILE A 37 1.01 -0.12 4.17
N GLY A 38 2.17 -0.45 3.61
CA GLY A 38 3.33 -0.89 4.39
C GLY A 38 3.77 0.16 5.41
N GLY A 39 3.73 1.44 5.03
CA GLY A 39 4.04 2.56 5.92
C GLY A 39 3.04 2.75 7.07
N ILE A 40 1.74 2.46 6.85
CA ILE A 40 0.70 2.69 7.87
C ILE A 40 0.64 1.57 8.92
N VAL A 41 1.01 0.34 8.57
CA VAL A 41 0.92 -0.83 9.47
C VAL A 41 1.65 -0.63 10.81
N PRO A 42 2.90 -0.12 10.86
CA PRO A 42 3.57 0.17 12.13
C PRO A 42 2.81 1.15 13.03
N PHE A 43 2.07 2.11 12.47
CA PHE A 43 1.24 3.04 13.25
C PHE A 43 0.03 2.35 13.86
N ILE A 44 -0.57 1.39 13.14
CA ILE A 44 -1.68 0.56 13.65
C ILE A 44 -1.18 -0.30 14.82
N VAL A 45 -0.02 -0.93 14.65
CA VAL A 45 0.61 -1.75 15.70
C VAL A 45 0.98 -0.90 16.92
N ALA A 46 1.56 0.29 16.71
CA ALA A 46 1.93 1.21 17.80
C ALA A 46 0.74 1.68 18.64
N ARG A 47 -0.48 1.65 18.10
CA ARG A 47 -1.73 1.96 18.82
C ARG A 47 -2.34 0.76 19.55
N GLY A 48 -1.76 -0.43 19.42
CA GLY A 48 -2.26 -1.66 20.05
C GLY A 48 -3.35 -2.38 19.26
N TYR A 49 -3.63 -1.96 18.01
CA TYR A 49 -4.68 -2.54 17.17
C TYR A 49 -4.18 -3.73 16.34
N LEU A 50 -3.69 -4.78 17.00
CA LEU A 50 -3.03 -5.90 16.32
C LEU A 50 -3.97 -6.64 15.36
N ASP A 51 -5.24 -6.82 15.74
CA ASP A 51 -6.25 -7.48 14.89
C ASP A 51 -6.44 -6.73 13.56
N VAL A 52 -6.45 -5.38 13.63
CA VAL A 52 -6.55 -4.51 12.46
C VAL A 52 -5.29 -4.61 11.61
N ALA A 53 -4.11 -4.64 12.23
CA ALA A 53 -2.85 -4.78 11.50
C ALA A 53 -2.78 -6.11 10.74
N ILE A 54 -3.22 -7.21 11.36
CA ILE A 54 -3.30 -8.52 10.72
C ILE A 54 -4.29 -8.47 9.54
N ALA A 55 -5.50 -7.96 9.77
CA ALA A 55 -6.52 -7.84 8.74
C ALA A 55 -6.02 -7.03 7.54
N VAL A 56 -5.42 -5.85 7.78
CA VAL A 56 -4.85 -4.99 6.72
C VAL A 56 -3.73 -5.70 5.96
N SER A 57 -2.85 -6.41 6.68
CA SER A 57 -1.71 -7.13 6.09
C SER A 57 -2.13 -8.31 5.21
N LEU A 58 -3.32 -8.89 5.45
CA LEU A 58 -3.90 -9.94 4.61
C LEU A 58 -4.75 -9.37 3.46
N ILE A 59 -5.58 -8.36 3.74
CA ILE A 59 -6.47 -7.77 2.75
C ILE A 59 -5.68 -7.10 1.63
N ALA A 60 -4.60 -6.38 1.96
CA ALA A 60 -3.80 -5.67 0.97
C ALA A 60 -3.19 -6.56 -0.14
N PRO A 61 -2.49 -7.66 0.16
CA PRO A 61 -1.96 -8.55 -0.87
C PRO A 61 -3.08 -9.29 -1.63
N ILE A 62 -4.16 -9.70 -0.94
CA ILE A 62 -5.31 -10.34 -1.61
C ILE A 62 -5.94 -9.38 -2.63
N ALA A 63 -6.21 -8.14 -2.23
CA ALA A 63 -6.71 -7.11 -3.14
C ALA A 63 -5.75 -6.86 -4.31
N THR A 64 -4.44 -6.86 -4.05
CA THR A 64 -3.41 -6.69 -5.08
C THR A 64 -3.47 -7.80 -6.12
N ILE A 65 -3.61 -9.06 -5.71
CA ILE A 65 -3.77 -10.21 -6.62
C ILE A 65 -4.99 -10.00 -7.53
N PHE A 66 -6.14 -9.62 -6.97
CA PHE A 66 -7.34 -9.38 -7.76
C PHE A 66 -7.17 -8.23 -8.76
N VAL A 67 -6.56 -7.12 -8.35
CA VAL A 67 -6.34 -5.98 -9.25
C VAL A 67 -5.36 -6.36 -10.37
N LEU A 68 -4.29 -7.10 -10.06
CA LEU A 68 -3.35 -7.59 -11.09
C LEU A 68 -4.02 -8.55 -12.08
N LEU A 69 -4.87 -9.46 -11.60
CA LEU A 69 -5.65 -10.37 -12.46
C LEU A 69 -6.62 -9.64 -13.40
N ILE A 70 -7.12 -8.47 -12.99
CA ILE A 70 -8.00 -7.64 -13.82
C ILE A 70 -7.17 -6.79 -14.78
N ALA A 71 -6.12 -6.13 -14.29
CA ALA A 71 -5.26 -5.26 -15.08
C ALA A 71 -4.52 -6.03 -16.18
N GLY A 72 -3.92 -7.19 -15.86
CA GLY A 72 -3.22 -8.02 -16.85
C GLY A 72 -4.14 -8.60 -17.92
N ARG A 73 -5.43 -8.80 -17.62
CA ARG A 73 -6.43 -9.20 -18.64
C ARG A 73 -6.78 -8.09 -19.61
N ARG A 74 -6.73 -6.82 -19.18
CA ARG A 74 -6.96 -5.68 -20.09
C ARG A 74 -5.80 -5.51 -21.05
N GLU A 75 -4.57 -5.57 -20.53
CA GLU A 75 -3.36 -5.46 -21.35
C GLU A 75 -3.30 -6.52 -22.45
N PHE A 76 -3.73 -7.75 -22.18
CA PHE A 76 -3.81 -8.81 -23.21
C PHE A 76 -4.91 -8.57 -24.27
N TYR A 77 -5.97 -7.83 -23.96
CA TYR A 77 -7.05 -7.54 -24.91
C TYR A 77 -6.74 -6.31 -25.78
N ASP A 78 -5.91 -5.39 -25.27
CA ASP A 78 -5.48 -4.17 -25.94
C ASP A 78 -4.21 -4.36 -26.80
N ALA A 79 -3.61 -5.56 -26.80
CA ALA A 79 -2.40 -5.96 -27.55
C ALA A 79 -2.73 -6.78 -28.80
#